data_AF-A0A2G6MTW7-F1
#
_entry.id   AF-A0A2G6MTW7-F1
#
_cell.length_a   1.000
_cell.length_b   1.000
_cell.length_c   1.000
_cell.angle_alpha   90.00
_cell.angle_beta   90.00
_cell.angle_gamma   90.00
#
_symmetry.space_group_name_H-M   'P 1'
#
loop_
_entity.id
_entity.type
_entity.pdbx_description
1 polymer ?
#
loop_
_entity_poly.entity_id
_entity_poly.type
_entity_poly.pdbx_seq_one_letter_code
_entity_poly.pdbx_strand_id
1 'polypeptide(L)'
;MDFDIKPAELIQYLDQYVVRQEKAKSVLATKICTHFNRIRHQEQNREHASRITGSIKSNILMLGPTGIGKTYLIKLIAKKIGVPFIKADATKFSETGYVGGDVEDLVRDLVKEADNDIELAQCGIIYIDEVDKIAASPNVMGAQISRTGVQRALLKPMEETEVDLKVPHDPVSMMQELEHFQRTGKRSQRKINTGNILFILSGAFSGLTDIIKKRLTKQTMGFGAKLASPADDAALFRHVRAEDLVSYGFESEFIGRVPVRCILDPLEQEDLCQILRMPNNPVILSKRLDFLSYDIDILFTDQALDRLAQKAYRENTGARGLVSAVEDALIQFEEKLPSSGVKQLLVNEELINSPEQSLKALLSEKQKKKRSRQYEQEKTVYENRICNYVQQHWKRLSLQHGLTLSEIRCTMVAKYFISHVTEIDDAVRRIKTFHDRVKEIELAMAREYNFHLTFEEDAVDFLMEQFIAHNSTKEEIMEVLHDHYYDGLNLVREKTGNNRFILSRQALVDHDTYLNDLIRKEIQ
;
A
#
# COMPACT_ATOMS: atom_id res chain seq x y z
N MET A 1 -14.35 16.46 4.48
CA MET A 1 -13.10 15.80 4.02
C MET A 1 -12.48 16.47 2.80
N ASP A 2 -11.15 16.51 2.68
CA ASP A 2 -10.43 16.95 1.46
C ASP A 2 -10.08 15.78 0.52
N PHE A 3 -11.09 15.00 0.15
CA PHE A 3 -10.90 13.85 -0.76
C PHE A 3 -10.99 14.29 -2.22
N ASP A 4 -9.91 14.20 -2.99
CA ASP A 4 -9.91 14.55 -4.43
C ASP A 4 -9.34 13.46 -5.36
N ILE A 5 -9.19 12.23 -4.86
CA ILE A 5 -8.53 11.15 -5.61
C ILE A 5 -9.41 10.67 -6.77
N LYS A 6 -8.84 10.65 -7.98
CA LYS A 6 -9.51 10.12 -9.18
C LYS A 6 -9.36 8.60 -9.29
N PRO A 7 -10.30 7.88 -9.93
CA PRO A 7 -10.19 6.44 -10.13
C PRO A 7 -8.88 6.01 -10.80
N ALA A 8 -8.41 6.75 -11.80
CA ALA A 8 -7.15 6.45 -12.48
C ALA A 8 -5.93 6.55 -11.55
N GLU A 9 -5.91 7.54 -10.66
CA GLU A 9 -4.84 7.74 -9.67
C GLU A 9 -4.85 6.62 -8.63
N LEU A 10 -6.03 6.18 -8.21
CA LEU A 10 -6.16 5.05 -7.27
C LEU A 10 -5.72 3.74 -7.91
N ILE A 11 -6.13 3.45 -9.16
CA ILE A 11 -5.64 2.26 -9.90
C ILE A 11 -4.11 2.27 -9.96
N GLN A 12 -3.53 3.40 -10.35
CA GLN A 12 -2.08 3.54 -10.48
C GLN A 12 -1.35 3.37 -9.15
N TYR A 13 -1.97 3.79 -8.03
CA TYR A 13 -1.45 3.49 -6.70
C TYR A 13 -1.49 1.99 -6.40
N LEU A 14 -2.61 1.31 -6.71
CA LEU A 14 -2.77 -0.12 -6.46
C LEU A 14 -1.85 -0.99 -7.32
N ASP A 15 -1.52 -0.56 -8.55
CA ASP A 15 -0.57 -1.24 -9.44
C ASP A 15 0.83 -1.39 -8.83
N GLN A 16 1.17 -0.55 -7.85
CA GLN A 16 2.43 -0.65 -7.12
C GLN A 16 2.48 -1.77 -6.08
N TYR A 17 1.36 -2.42 -5.80
CA TYR A 17 1.25 -3.44 -4.76
C TYR A 17 0.47 -4.69 -5.19
N VAL A 18 -0.40 -4.58 -6.22
CA VAL A 18 -1.31 -5.65 -6.63
C VAL A 18 -1.13 -6.00 -8.11
N VAL A 19 -0.65 -7.22 -8.34
CA VAL A 19 -0.49 -7.82 -9.67
C VAL A 19 -1.83 -8.37 -10.20
N ARG A 20 -2.03 -8.32 -11.52
CA ARG A 20 -3.23 -8.81 -12.23
C ARG A 20 -4.46 -7.99 -11.80
N GLN A 21 -5.56 -8.62 -11.42
CA GLN A 21 -6.76 -7.98 -10.84
C GLN A 21 -7.27 -6.69 -11.50
N GLU A 22 -7.04 -6.49 -12.80
CA GLU A 22 -7.30 -5.22 -13.50
C GLU A 22 -8.76 -4.78 -13.41
N LYS A 23 -9.68 -5.72 -13.65
CA LYS A 23 -11.12 -5.47 -13.55
C LYS A 23 -11.54 -5.13 -12.12
N ALA A 24 -10.99 -5.84 -11.13
CA ALA A 24 -11.29 -5.58 -9.73
C ALA A 24 -10.78 -4.20 -9.28
N LYS A 25 -9.53 -3.85 -9.63
CA LYS A 25 -8.95 -2.52 -9.41
C LYS A 25 -9.84 -1.43 -10.02
N SER A 26 -10.26 -1.60 -11.28
CA SER A 26 -11.14 -0.64 -11.96
C SER A 26 -12.50 -0.48 -11.28
N VAL A 27 -13.17 -1.58 -10.92
CA VAL A 27 -14.49 -1.54 -10.25
C VAL A 27 -14.38 -0.88 -8.88
N LEU A 28 -13.42 -1.29 -8.06
CA LEU A 28 -13.21 -0.75 -6.72
C LEU A 28 -12.83 0.73 -6.78
N ALA A 29 -11.85 1.10 -7.59
CA ALA A 29 -11.42 2.48 -7.72
C ALA A 29 -12.58 3.39 -8.17
N THR A 30 -13.35 2.95 -9.16
CA THR A 30 -14.54 3.70 -9.61
C THR A 30 -15.54 3.88 -8.48
N LYS A 31 -15.99 2.78 -7.87
CA LYS A 31 -17.10 2.81 -6.91
C LYS A 31 -16.73 3.50 -5.60
N ILE A 32 -15.51 3.28 -5.11
CA ILE A 32 -15.03 3.87 -3.86
C ILE A 32 -14.72 5.36 -4.06
N CYS A 33 -14.02 5.77 -5.13
CA CYS A 33 -13.81 7.20 -5.39
C CYS A 33 -15.13 7.94 -5.62
N THR A 34 -16.10 7.35 -6.32
CA THR A 34 -17.42 7.97 -6.49
C THR A 34 -18.16 8.11 -5.16
N HIS A 35 -18.09 7.10 -4.28
CA HIS A 35 -18.70 7.15 -2.95
C HIS A 35 -18.18 8.34 -2.13
N PHE A 36 -16.86 8.46 -1.98
CA PHE A 36 -16.27 9.54 -1.18
C PHE A 36 -16.40 10.93 -1.83
N ASN A 37 -16.29 11.03 -3.15
CA ASN A 37 -16.55 12.30 -3.84
C ASN A 37 -18.00 12.76 -3.69
N ARG A 38 -18.96 11.82 -3.68
CA ARG A 38 -20.37 12.14 -3.45
C ARG A 38 -20.59 12.67 -2.04
N ILE A 39 -19.96 12.07 -1.03
CA ILE A 39 -20.01 12.57 0.36
C ILE A 39 -19.46 14.00 0.43
N ARG A 40 -18.26 14.24 -0.14
CA ARG A 40 -17.66 15.58 -0.20
C ARG A 40 -18.59 16.60 -0.86
N HIS A 41 -19.20 16.26 -1.99
CA HIS A 41 -20.12 17.15 -2.70
C HIS A 41 -21.39 17.45 -1.88
N GLN A 42 -21.91 16.47 -1.13
CA GLN A 42 -23.05 16.67 -0.24
C GLN A 42 -22.70 17.56 0.96
N GLU A 43 -21.48 17.46 1.49
CA GLU A 43 -20.98 18.34 2.55
C GLU A 43 -20.82 19.79 2.08
N GLN A 44 -20.27 20.00 0.86
CA GLN A 44 -20.05 21.34 0.30
C GLN A 44 -21.34 22.04 -0.12
N ASN A 45 -22.38 21.29 -0.55
CA ASN A 45 -23.63 21.83 -1.08
C ASN A 45 -24.83 21.63 -0.13
N ARG A 46 -24.62 21.61 1.19
CA ARG A 46 -25.66 21.31 2.20
C ARG A 46 -26.93 22.17 2.06
N GLU A 47 -26.84 23.42 1.61
CA GLU A 47 -27.99 24.33 1.47
C GLU A 47 -28.84 24.12 0.20
N HIS A 48 -28.29 23.49 -0.85
CA HIS A 48 -28.96 23.32 -2.15
C HIS A 48 -29.15 21.85 -2.56
N ALA A 49 -28.68 20.90 -1.75
CA ALA A 49 -28.74 19.49 -2.06
C ALA A 49 -30.16 18.94 -1.84
N SER A 50 -30.92 18.78 -2.93
CA SER A 50 -32.04 17.83 -2.94
C SER A 50 -31.48 16.43 -2.67
N ARG A 51 -31.78 15.85 -1.51
CA ARG A 51 -31.48 14.45 -1.24
C ARG A 51 -32.32 13.62 -2.22
N ILE A 52 -31.67 13.00 -3.20
CA ILE A 52 -32.33 12.07 -4.11
C ILE A 52 -32.94 10.96 -3.26
N THR A 53 -34.26 10.95 -3.14
CA THR A 53 -35.00 9.92 -2.40
C THR A 53 -34.70 8.55 -3.01
N GLY A 54 -34.35 7.58 -2.16
CA GLY A 54 -34.09 6.20 -2.60
C GLY A 54 -32.69 5.94 -3.15
N SER A 55 -31.71 6.82 -2.89
CA SER A 55 -30.35 6.54 -3.32
C SER A 55 -29.75 5.35 -2.54
N ILE A 56 -29.38 4.29 -3.25
CA ILE A 56 -28.82 3.08 -2.66
C ILE A 56 -27.30 3.23 -2.55
N LYS A 57 -26.74 2.89 -1.38
CA LYS A 57 -25.28 2.84 -1.20
C LYS A 57 -24.67 1.80 -2.12
N SER A 58 -23.51 2.13 -2.70
CA SER A 58 -22.78 1.22 -3.56
C SER A 58 -21.91 0.24 -2.76
N ASN A 59 -22.50 -0.43 -1.76
CA ASN A 59 -21.82 -1.50 -1.03
C ASN A 59 -21.37 -2.60 -2.01
N ILE A 60 -20.25 -3.22 -1.69
CA ILE A 60 -19.51 -4.06 -2.63
C ILE A 60 -19.44 -5.49 -2.12
N LEU A 61 -19.73 -6.45 -3.00
CA LEU A 61 -19.46 -7.86 -2.77
C LEU A 61 -18.27 -8.32 -3.61
N MET A 62 -17.21 -8.78 -2.95
CA MET A 62 -16.00 -9.32 -3.56
C MET A 62 -16.07 -10.85 -3.62
N LEU A 63 -15.91 -11.41 -4.82
CA LEU A 63 -15.90 -12.85 -5.09
C LEU A 63 -14.54 -13.27 -5.64
N GLY A 64 -14.02 -14.38 -5.13
CA GLY A 64 -12.82 -15.03 -5.67
C GLY A 64 -12.15 -15.95 -4.64
N PRO A 65 -11.21 -16.81 -5.04
CA PRO A 65 -10.55 -17.76 -4.13
C PRO A 65 -9.79 -17.10 -2.98
N THR A 66 -9.39 -17.90 -1.99
CA THR A 66 -8.54 -17.44 -0.89
C THR A 66 -7.14 -17.08 -1.41
N GLY A 67 -6.46 -16.17 -0.72
CA GLY A 67 -5.05 -15.85 -1.03
C GLY A 67 -4.80 -14.99 -2.28
N ILE A 68 -5.82 -14.44 -2.94
CA ILE A 68 -5.65 -13.56 -4.13
C ILE A 68 -5.55 -12.05 -3.81
N GLY A 69 -5.50 -11.69 -2.53
CA GLY A 69 -5.32 -10.29 -2.12
C GLY A 69 -6.60 -9.49 -1.84
N LYS A 70 -7.77 -10.12 -1.66
CA LYS A 70 -9.04 -9.42 -1.34
C LYS A 70 -8.90 -8.42 -0.19
N THR A 71 -8.47 -8.90 0.98
CA THR A 71 -8.25 -8.05 2.17
C THR A 71 -7.15 -7.01 1.95
N TYR A 72 -6.06 -7.40 1.28
CA TYR A 72 -4.90 -6.54 1.06
C TYR A 72 -5.27 -5.34 0.17
N LEU A 73 -6.03 -5.58 -0.89
CA LEU A 73 -6.52 -4.56 -1.82
C LEU A 73 -7.35 -3.49 -1.10
N ILE A 74 -8.28 -3.89 -0.24
CA ILE A 74 -9.11 -2.93 0.50
C ILE A 74 -8.31 -2.17 1.54
N LYS A 75 -7.38 -2.83 2.24
CA LYS A 75 -6.48 -2.17 3.20
C LYS A 75 -5.64 -1.08 2.52
N LEU A 76 -5.12 -1.35 1.32
CA LEU A 76 -4.37 -0.37 0.53
C LEU A 76 -5.25 0.82 0.12
N ILE A 77 -6.47 0.55 -0.34
CA ILE A 77 -7.41 1.61 -0.72
C ILE A 77 -7.73 2.50 0.50
N ALA A 78 -8.06 1.92 1.65
CA ALA A 78 -8.31 2.68 2.87
C ALA A 78 -7.11 3.54 3.28
N LYS A 79 -5.90 2.95 3.29
CA LYS A 79 -4.64 3.68 3.57
C LYS A 79 -4.43 4.84 2.61
N LYS A 80 -4.70 4.65 1.31
CA LYS A 80 -4.51 5.69 0.30
C LYS A 80 -5.52 6.83 0.41
N ILE A 81 -6.76 6.51 0.75
CA ILE A 81 -7.83 7.49 0.92
C ILE A 81 -7.67 8.24 2.25
N GLY A 82 -7.10 7.58 3.28
CA GLY A 82 -6.91 8.17 4.61
C GLY A 82 -8.19 8.13 5.46
N VAL A 83 -8.98 7.05 5.33
CA VAL A 83 -10.22 6.86 6.09
C VAL A 83 -10.11 5.72 7.10
N PRO A 84 -10.85 5.77 8.22
CA PRO A 84 -10.89 4.67 9.18
C PRO A 84 -11.31 3.36 8.51
N PHE A 85 -10.65 2.27 8.87
CA PHE A 85 -10.87 0.96 8.28
C PHE A 85 -10.87 -0.12 9.34
N ILE A 86 -11.96 -0.89 9.39
CA ILE A 86 -12.02 -2.09 10.22
C ILE A 86 -12.16 -3.33 9.35
N LYS A 87 -11.56 -4.42 9.82
CA LYS A 87 -11.71 -5.76 9.26
C LYS A 87 -12.39 -6.64 10.30
N ALA A 88 -13.46 -7.31 9.89
CA ALA A 88 -14.07 -8.37 10.67
C ALA A 88 -14.30 -9.63 9.84
N ASP A 89 -14.59 -10.72 10.55
CA ASP A 89 -14.96 -12.01 9.98
C ASP A 89 -16.45 -12.25 10.28
N ALA A 90 -17.22 -12.58 9.25
CA ALA A 90 -18.65 -12.80 9.36
C ALA A 90 -19.00 -13.92 10.36
N THR A 91 -18.12 -14.92 10.55
CA THR A 91 -18.39 -16.06 11.43
C THR A 91 -18.34 -15.72 12.92
N LYS A 92 -17.83 -14.53 13.28
CA LYS A 92 -17.72 -14.09 14.68
C LYS A 92 -19.03 -13.51 15.23
N PHE A 93 -19.98 -13.18 14.37
CA PHE A 93 -21.24 -12.54 14.76
C PHE A 93 -22.32 -13.57 15.06
N SER A 94 -23.29 -13.16 15.88
CA SER A 94 -24.50 -13.92 16.14
C SER A 94 -25.72 -13.00 16.15
N GLU A 95 -26.91 -13.52 15.86
CA GLU A 95 -28.15 -12.72 15.81
C GLU A 95 -28.45 -11.97 17.12
N THR A 96 -28.11 -12.58 18.25
CA THR A 96 -28.46 -12.06 19.58
C THR A 96 -27.33 -11.29 20.26
N GLY A 97 -26.10 -11.36 19.73
CA GLY A 97 -24.92 -10.76 20.38
C GLY A 97 -24.49 -11.41 21.71
N TYR A 98 -25.17 -12.49 22.17
CA TYR A 98 -24.88 -13.11 23.48
C TYR A 98 -23.83 -14.24 23.43
N VAL A 99 -23.74 -14.98 22.32
CA VAL A 99 -22.78 -16.11 22.15
C VAL A 99 -21.68 -15.77 21.13
N GLY A 100 -21.84 -14.69 20.37
CA GLY A 100 -20.86 -14.10 19.46
C GLY A 100 -21.01 -12.57 19.45
N GLY A 101 -20.15 -11.86 18.72
CA GLY A 101 -20.17 -10.38 18.69
C GLY A 101 -21.45 -9.79 18.10
N ASP A 102 -21.78 -8.57 18.50
CA ASP A 102 -22.83 -7.75 17.89
C ASP A 102 -22.30 -7.10 16.61
N VAL A 103 -23.12 -7.05 15.56
CA VAL A 103 -22.75 -6.42 14.29
C VAL A 103 -22.57 -4.91 14.47
N GLU A 104 -23.31 -4.28 15.40
CA GLU A 104 -23.15 -2.86 15.71
C GLU A 104 -21.79 -2.54 16.32
N ASP A 105 -21.10 -3.51 16.93
CA ASP A 105 -19.74 -3.33 17.45
C ASP A 105 -18.76 -2.95 16.34
N LEU A 106 -19.03 -3.34 15.08
CA LEU A 106 -18.22 -2.90 13.94
C LEU A 106 -18.19 -1.39 13.78
N VAL A 107 -19.33 -0.75 14.02
CA VAL A 107 -19.46 0.71 13.92
C VAL A 107 -18.78 1.38 15.11
N ARG A 108 -18.89 0.77 16.30
CA ARG A 108 -18.21 1.26 17.52
C ARG A 108 -16.68 1.16 17.38
N ASP A 109 -16.19 0.05 16.85
CA ASP A 109 -14.76 -0.15 16.59
C ASP A 109 -14.24 0.77 15.50
N LEU A 110 -15.05 1.10 14.49
CA LEU A 110 -14.70 2.10 13.48
C LEU A 110 -14.51 3.50 14.11
N VAL A 111 -15.33 3.86 15.10
CA VAL A 111 -15.14 5.11 15.86
C VAL A 111 -13.87 5.09 16.69
N LYS A 112 -13.51 3.95 17.28
CA LYS A 112 -12.24 3.80 18.01
C LYS A 112 -11.05 3.94 17.07
N GLU A 113 -11.11 3.34 15.87
CA GLU A 113 -10.09 3.47 14.83
C GLU A 113 -9.94 4.91 14.32
N ALA A 114 -11.01 5.72 14.44
CA ALA A 114 -11.01 7.14 14.13
C ALA A 114 -10.62 8.03 15.32
N ASP A 115 -9.97 7.49 16.36
CA ASP A 115 -9.61 8.22 17.59
C ASP A 115 -10.80 8.93 18.27
N ASN A 116 -11.98 8.33 18.19
CA ASN A 116 -13.28 8.88 18.64
C ASN A 116 -13.81 10.09 17.85
N ASP A 117 -13.28 10.35 16.66
CA ASP A 117 -13.85 11.30 15.70
C ASP A 117 -15.05 10.66 14.98
N ILE A 118 -16.25 11.08 15.37
CA ILE A 118 -17.51 10.57 14.80
C ILE A 118 -17.66 11.00 13.33
N GLU A 119 -17.28 12.22 12.98
CA GLU A 119 -17.46 12.72 11.61
C GLU A 119 -16.55 11.96 10.64
N LEU A 120 -15.31 11.70 11.07
CA LEU A 120 -14.37 10.88 10.32
C LEU A 120 -14.84 9.41 10.22
N ALA A 121 -15.32 8.83 11.32
CA ALA A 121 -15.81 7.46 11.36
C ALA A 121 -17.05 7.23 10.47
N GLN A 122 -17.94 8.22 10.36
CA GLN A 122 -19.10 8.16 9.45
C GLN A 122 -18.69 7.97 7.99
N CYS A 123 -17.45 8.30 7.65
CA CYS A 123 -16.90 8.14 6.33
C CYS A 123 -15.81 7.04 6.28
N GLY A 124 -15.91 6.04 7.17
CA GLY A 124 -15.00 4.90 7.17
C GLY A 124 -15.44 3.75 6.25
N ILE A 125 -14.60 2.71 6.21
CA ILE A 125 -14.83 1.47 5.48
C ILE A 125 -14.93 0.31 6.47
N ILE A 126 -16.02 -0.45 6.38
CA ILE A 126 -16.20 -1.73 7.09
C ILE A 126 -15.99 -2.87 6.09
N TYR A 127 -14.94 -3.65 6.29
CA TYR A 127 -14.69 -4.86 5.50
C TYR A 127 -15.03 -6.12 6.28
N ILE A 128 -15.90 -6.96 5.72
CA ILE A 128 -16.36 -8.21 6.34
C ILE A 128 -15.93 -9.36 5.43
N ASP A 129 -15.01 -10.19 5.92
CA ASP A 129 -14.56 -11.40 5.23
C ASP A 129 -15.43 -12.62 5.57
N GLU A 130 -15.26 -13.69 4.80
CA GLU A 130 -15.95 -14.98 4.97
C GLU A 130 -17.49 -14.89 4.99
N VAL A 131 -18.08 -13.92 4.28
CA VAL A 131 -19.55 -13.79 4.22
C VAL A 131 -20.22 -14.98 3.56
N ASP A 132 -19.49 -15.76 2.76
CA ASP A 132 -20.00 -17.01 2.19
C ASP A 132 -20.31 -18.09 3.25
N LYS A 133 -19.79 -17.96 4.47
CA LYS A 133 -20.02 -18.89 5.59
C LYS A 133 -21.31 -18.63 6.36
N ILE A 134 -21.84 -17.42 6.27
CA ILE A 134 -23.15 -17.05 6.87
C ILE A 134 -24.33 -17.32 5.92
N ALA A 135 -24.07 -17.82 4.70
CA ALA A 135 -25.10 -18.33 3.83
C ALA A 135 -25.77 -19.57 4.45
N ALA A 136 -27.10 -19.66 4.34
CA ALA A 136 -27.86 -20.79 4.81
C ALA A 136 -27.49 -22.05 4.02
N SER A 137 -26.99 -23.09 4.69
CA SER A 137 -26.76 -24.38 4.04
C SER A 137 -28.10 -25.12 3.88
N PRO A 138 -28.44 -25.67 2.71
CA PRO A 138 -29.75 -26.29 2.45
C PRO A 138 -30.07 -27.53 3.32
N ASN A 139 -29.08 -28.16 3.96
CA ASN A 139 -29.23 -29.49 4.57
C ASN A 139 -29.28 -29.54 6.12
N VAL A 140 -29.29 -28.41 6.84
CA VAL A 140 -29.24 -28.42 8.32
C VAL A 140 -30.19 -27.38 8.94
N MET A 141 -31.41 -27.79 9.33
CA MET A 141 -32.45 -26.89 9.85
C MET A 141 -32.08 -26.12 11.13
N GLY A 142 -31.34 -26.72 12.07
CA GLY A 142 -31.05 -26.09 13.37
C GLY A 142 -29.99 -24.98 13.33
N ALA A 143 -28.97 -25.10 12.45
CA ALA A 143 -27.90 -24.11 12.29
C ALA A 143 -28.27 -22.97 11.33
N GLN A 144 -29.39 -23.10 10.61
CA GLN A 144 -29.87 -22.08 9.67
C GLN A 144 -30.30 -20.80 10.37
N ILE A 145 -31.01 -20.91 11.51
CA ILE A 145 -31.59 -19.76 12.24
C ILE A 145 -30.49 -18.75 12.60
N SER A 146 -29.38 -19.24 13.17
CA SER A 146 -28.26 -18.39 13.60
C SER A 146 -27.55 -17.70 12.43
N ARG A 147 -27.35 -18.39 11.29
CA ARG A 147 -26.64 -17.84 10.12
C ARG A 147 -27.47 -16.81 9.36
N THR A 148 -28.76 -17.07 9.16
CA THR A 148 -29.69 -16.08 8.56
C THR A 148 -29.89 -14.88 9.48
N GLY A 149 -29.87 -15.09 10.81
CA GLY A 149 -29.95 -14.01 11.79
C GLY A 149 -28.79 -13.02 11.67
N VAL A 150 -27.57 -13.47 11.38
CA VAL A 150 -26.42 -12.58 11.12
C VAL A 150 -26.64 -11.74 9.84
N GLN A 151 -27.16 -12.35 8.76
CA GLN A 151 -27.48 -11.60 7.54
C GLN A 151 -28.50 -10.47 7.82
N ARG A 152 -29.53 -10.75 8.62
CA ARG A 152 -30.54 -9.75 9.01
C ARG A 152 -29.97 -8.66 9.92
N ALA A 153 -29.12 -9.03 10.86
CA ALA A 153 -28.44 -8.07 11.74
C ALA A 153 -27.57 -7.08 10.94
N LEU A 154 -26.95 -7.54 9.83
CA LEU A 154 -26.16 -6.70 8.93
C LEU A 154 -26.98 -5.74 8.05
N LEU A 155 -28.28 -5.98 7.85
CA LEU A 155 -29.11 -5.11 7.00
C LEU A 155 -29.15 -3.68 7.53
N LYS A 156 -29.41 -3.50 8.84
CA LYS A 156 -29.58 -2.16 9.43
C LYS A 156 -28.32 -1.31 9.30
N PRO A 157 -27.10 -1.79 9.67
CA PRO A 157 -25.89 -0.99 9.52
C PRO A 157 -25.54 -0.66 8.06
N MET A 158 -25.84 -1.56 7.12
CA MET A 158 -25.58 -1.34 5.68
C MET A 158 -26.49 -0.30 5.04
N GLU A 159 -27.65 -0.04 5.64
CA GLU A 159 -28.59 1.04 5.31
C GLU A 159 -28.21 2.33 6.04
N GLU A 160 -29.13 3.27 6.22
CA GLU A 160 -28.92 4.46 7.03
C GLU A 160 -29.57 4.23 8.40
N THR A 161 -28.76 3.90 9.40
CA THR A 161 -29.22 3.70 10.78
C THR A 161 -28.40 4.56 11.74
N GLU A 162 -29.04 5.06 12.78
CA GLU A 162 -28.37 5.68 13.92
C GLU A 162 -27.98 4.58 14.93
N VAL A 163 -26.68 4.37 15.11
CA VAL A 163 -26.14 3.43 16.09
C VAL A 163 -25.71 4.19 17.35
N ASP A 164 -26.13 3.70 18.51
CA ASP A 164 -25.65 4.23 19.78
C ASP A 164 -24.21 3.74 20.04
N LEU A 165 -23.30 4.68 20.27
CA LEU A 165 -21.88 4.38 20.58
C LEU A 165 -21.67 3.76 21.96
N LYS A 166 -22.74 3.64 22.74
CA LYS A 166 -22.74 3.05 24.07
C LYS A 166 -23.01 1.56 23.95
N VAL A 167 -22.23 0.76 24.65
CA VAL A 167 -22.56 -0.66 24.84
C VAL A 167 -23.51 -0.75 26.03
N PRO A 168 -24.70 -1.38 25.91
CA PRO A 168 -25.69 -1.46 26.98
C PRO A 168 -25.20 -2.08 28.31
N HIS A 169 -24.05 -2.75 28.30
CA HIS A 169 -23.55 -3.58 29.40
C HIS A 169 -22.10 -3.27 29.85
N ASP A 170 -21.51 -2.16 29.41
CA ASP A 170 -20.14 -1.79 29.84
C ASP A 170 -20.16 -0.93 31.14
N PRO A 171 -19.60 -1.45 32.27
CA PRO A 171 -19.57 -0.72 33.54
C PRO A 171 -18.75 0.58 33.48
N VAL A 172 -17.75 0.69 32.59
CA VAL A 172 -16.94 1.91 32.43
C VAL A 172 -17.78 3.01 31.76
N SER A 173 -18.51 2.66 30.70
CA SER A 173 -19.45 3.55 30.03
C SER A 173 -20.56 4.05 30.98
N MET A 174 -21.05 3.20 31.90
CA MET A 174 -22.02 3.60 32.93
C MET A 174 -21.43 4.53 34.00
N MET A 175 -20.19 4.30 34.45
CA MET A 175 -19.51 5.20 35.39
C MET A 175 -19.24 6.58 34.78
N GLN A 176 -18.77 6.62 33.53
CA GLN A 176 -18.57 7.88 32.80
C GLN A 176 -19.89 8.65 32.61
N GLU A 177 -21.01 7.96 32.39
CA GLU A 177 -22.34 8.59 32.35
C GLU A 177 -22.73 9.22 33.69
N LEU A 178 -22.52 8.50 34.81
CA LEU A 178 -22.82 9.02 36.14
C LEU A 178 -22.00 10.29 36.41
N GLU A 179 -20.71 10.29 36.08
CA GLU A 179 -19.85 11.47 36.27
C GLU A 179 -20.22 12.64 35.34
N HIS A 180 -20.48 12.39 34.06
CA HIS A 180 -20.87 13.46 33.12
C HIS A 180 -22.25 14.03 33.42
N PHE A 181 -23.20 13.17 33.83
CA PHE A 181 -24.54 13.58 34.23
C PHE A 181 -24.51 14.40 35.53
N GLN A 182 -23.71 13.98 36.51
CA GLN A 182 -23.50 14.76 37.75
C GLN A 182 -22.89 16.14 37.49
N ARG A 183 -22.00 16.27 36.50
CA ARG A 183 -21.36 17.56 36.15
C ARG A 183 -22.20 18.48 35.27
N THR A 184 -23.04 17.94 34.38
CA THR A 184 -23.69 18.75 33.32
C THR A 184 -25.22 18.66 33.27
N GLY A 185 -25.82 17.73 34.03
CA GLY A 185 -27.28 17.52 34.04
C GLY A 185 -27.88 16.98 32.74
N LYS A 186 -27.06 16.69 31.72
CA LYS A 186 -27.50 16.17 30.41
C LYS A 186 -26.91 14.80 30.16
N ARG A 187 -27.73 13.87 29.65
CA ARG A 187 -27.24 12.60 29.11
C ARG A 187 -26.65 12.86 27.72
N SER A 188 -25.34 12.70 27.55
CA SER A 188 -24.71 12.77 26.22
C SER A 188 -24.94 11.44 25.49
N GLN A 189 -26.00 11.33 24.69
CA GLN A 189 -26.13 10.22 23.74
C GLN A 189 -25.30 10.57 22.50
N ARG A 190 -24.09 10.01 22.39
CA ARG A 190 -23.31 10.08 21.14
C ARG A 190 -23.81 8.97 20.22
N LYS A 191 -24.44 9.37 19.12
CA LYS A 191 -24.92 8.49 18.05
C LYS A 191 -24.06 8.67 16.81
N ILE A 192 -23.98 7.63 16.00
CA ILE A 192 -23.31 7.65 14.71
C ILE A 192 -24.28 7.19 13.61
N ASN A 193 -24.37 7.97 12.54
CA ASN A 193 -25.13 7.63 11.36
C ASN A 193 -24.30 6.74 10.43
N THR A 194 -24.80 5.56 10.06
CA THR A 194 -24.07 4.64 9.19
C THR A 194 -24.20 4.98 7.70
N GLY A 195 -25.01 5.96 7.32
CA GLY A 195 -25.37 6.33 5.94
C GLY A 195 -24.19 6.51 4.98
N ASN A 196 -23.06 7.01 5.46
CA ASN A 196 -21.86 7.25 4.67
C ASN A 196 -20.78 6.17 4.81
N ILE A 197 -20.95 5.22 5.74
CA ILE A 197 -20.02 4.12 5.95
C ILE A 197 -20.16 3.14 4.78
N LEU A 198 -19.03 2.82 4.14
CA LEU A 198 -18.99 1.89 3.02
C LEU A 198 -18.78 0.46 3.52
N PHE A 199 -19.69 -0.44 3.18
CA PHE A 199 -19.54 -1.87 3.47
C PHE A 199 -18.96 -2.61 2.26
N ILE A 200 -17.88 -3.36 2.52
CA ILE A 200 -17.25 -4.24 1.54
C ILE A 200 -17.23 -5.65 2.10
N LEU A 201 -18.01 -6.53 1.48
CA LEU A 201 -18.16 -7.92 1.85
C LEU A 201 -17.27 -8.79 0.96
N SER A 202 -16.69 -9.85 1.51
CA SER A 202 -15.79 -10.75 0.78
C SER A 202 -16.04 -12.21 1.13
N GLY A 203 -15.96 -13.08 0.12
CA GLY A 203 -16.04 -14.53 0.32
C GLY A 203 -15.34 -15.34 -0.76
N ALA A 204 -15.11 -16.62 -0.49
CA ALA A 204 -14.57 -17.56 -1.47
C ALA A 204 -15.65 -18.18 -2.37
N PHE A 205 -16.86 -18.34 -1.84
CA PHE A 205 -18.04 -18.86 -2.55
C PHE A 205 -17.82 -20.24 -3.19
N SER A 206 -17.20 -21.15 -2.45
CA SER A 206 -17.00 -22.54 -2.89
C SER A 206 -18.35 -23.20 -3.22
N GLY A 207 -18.50 -23.77 -4.42
CA GLY A 207 -19.72 -24.43 -4.88
C GLY A 207 -20.76 -23.51 -5.54
N LEU A 208 -20.58 -22.18 -5.47
CA LEU A 208 -21.42 -21.24 -6.23
C LEU A 208 -21.26 -21.44 -7.75
N THR A 209 -20.08 -21.85 -8.20
CA THR A 209 -19.80 -22.11 -9.61
C THR A 209 -20.64 -23.26 -10.16
N ASP A 210 -20.99 -24.26 -9.35
CA ASP A 210 -21.88 -25.35 -9.75
C ASP A 210 -23.34 -24.89 -9.89
N ILE A 211 -23.78 -23.94 -9.07
CA ILE A 211 -25.11 -23.31 -9.20
C ILE A 211 -25.18 -22.53 -10.51
N ILE A 212 -24.16 -21.71 -10.78
CA ILE A 212 -24.05 -20.93 -12.02
C ILE A 212 -24.02 -21.85 -13.23
N LYS A 213 -23.20 -22.92 -13.21
CA LYS A 213 -23.15 -23.94 -14.28
C LYS A 213 -24.52 -24.55 -14.52
N LYS A 214 -25.20 -25.05 -13.47
CA LYS A 214 -26.54 -25.65 -13.60
C LYS A 214 -27.54 -24.68 -14.25
N ARG A 215 -27.49 -23.39 -13.90
CA ARG A 215 -28.35 -22.38 -14.54
C ARG A 215 -28.00 -22.19 -16.01
N LEU A 216 -26.72 -22.03 -16.34
CA LEU A 216 -26.27 -21.82 -17.73
C LEU A 216 -26.57 -23.05 -18.60
N THR A 217 -26.30 -24.26 -18.10
CA THR A 217 -26.57 -25.53 -18.82
C THR A 217 -28.06 -25.84 -18.94
N LYS A 218 -28.91 -25.41 -17.99
CA LYS A 218 -30.38 -25.51 -18.17
C LYS A 218 -30.89 -24.67 -19.35
N GLN A 219 -30.15 -23.67 -19.82
CA GLN A 219 -30.46 -22.89 -21.02
C GLN A 219 -29.93 -23.53 -22.32
N THR A 220 -28.99 -24.45 -22.24
CA THR A 220 -28.39 -25.15 -23.38
C THR A 220 -28.47 -26.67 -23.18
N MET A 221 -29.51 -27.28 -23.75
CA MET A 221 -29.63 -28.74 -23.85
C MET A 221 -28.41 -29.34 -24.58
N GLY A 222 -27.47 -29.97 -23.86
CA GLY A 222 -26.50 -30.90 -24.45
C GLY A 222 -25.08 -30.94 -23.85
N PHE A 223 -24.71 -32.15 -23.40
CA PHE A 223 -23.36 -32.78 -23.32
C PHE A 223 -22.19 -32.20 -22.51
N GLY A 224 -21.72 -33.02 -21.55
CA GLY A 224 -20.29 -33.32 -21.30
C GLY A 224 -19.53 -32.43 -20.32
N ALA A 225 -19.52 -32.80 -19.02
CA ALA A 225 -18.68 -32.11 -18.03
C ALA A 225 -17.24 -32.65 -18.05
N LYS A 226 -16.29 -31.83 -18.52
CA LYS A 226 -14.86 -31.95 -18.14
C LYS A 226 -14.67 -31.37 -16.74
N LEU A 227 -13.68 -31.89 -15.98
CA LEU A 227 -13.31 -31.34 -14.67
C LEU A 227 -12.94 -29.85 -14.79
N ALA A 228 -13.45 -29.03 -13.87
CA ALA A 228 -13.26 -27.59 -13.85
C ALA A 228 -11.95 -27.19 -13.15
N SER A 229 -11.26 -26.20 -13.73
CA SER A 229 -10.08 -25.54 -13.16
C SER A 229 -10.46 -24.25 -12.40
N PRO A 230 -9.60 -23.71 -11.51
CA PRO A 230 -9.85 -22.43 -10.83
C PRO A 230 -10.03 -21.23 -11.79
N ALA A 231 -9.42 -21.30 -12.98
CA ALA A 231 -9.61 -20.30 -14.03
C ALA A 231 -11.03 -20.36 -14.62
N ASP A 232 -11.62 -21.55 -14.72
CA ASP A 232 -13.01 -21.74 -15.15
C ASP A 232 -13.98 -21.16 -14.12
N ASP A 233 -13.65 -21.27 -12.83
CA ASP A 233 -14.48 -20.75 -11.74
C ASP A 233 -14.57 -19.21 -11.74
N ALA A 234 -13.46 -18.49 -11.97
CA ALA A 234 -13.50 -17.03 -12.10
C ALA A 234 -14.24 -16.57 -13.36
N ALA A 235 -14.13 -17.32 -14.47
CA ALA A 235 -14.94 -17.07 -15.66
C ALA A 235 -16.43 -17.22 -15.36
N LEU A 236 -16.82 -18.23 -14.59
CA LEU A 236 -18.20 -18.44 -14.17
C LEU A 236 -18.70 -17.36 -13.22
N PHE A 237 -17.89 -16.88 -12.28
CA PHE A 237 -18.26 -15.78 -11.40
C PHE A 237 -18.62 -14.51 -12.18
N ARG A 238 -18.05 -14.27 -13.37
CA ARG A 238 -18.42 -13.12 -14.23
C ARG A 238 -19.88 -13.17 -14.69
N HIS A 239 -20.51 -14.35 -14.66
CA HIS A 239 -21.91 -14.55 -14.99
C HIS A 239 -22.82 -14.60 -13.76
N VAL A 240 -22.30 -14.37 -12.54
CA VAL A 240 -23.11 -14.46 -11.32
C VAL A 240 -24.26 -13.45 -11.33
N ARG A 241 -25.45 -13.91 -10.96
CA ARG A 241 -26.65 -13.10 -10.75
C ARG A 241 -27.15 -13.24 -9.33
N ALA A 242 -28.07 -12.36 -8.94
CA ALA A 242 -28.65 -12.37 -7.61
C ALA A 242 -29.36 -13.69 -7.29
N GLU A 243 -30.05 -14.29 -8.28
CA GLU A 243 -30.71 -15.58 -8.15
C GLU A 243 -29.76 -16.73 -7.77
N ASP A 244 -28.49 -16.67 -8.22
CA ASP A 244 -27.49 -17.69 -7.87
C ASP A 244 -27.06 -17.56 -6.41
N LEU A 245 -26.90 -16.32 -5.93
CA LEU A 245 -26.54 -16.03 -4.54
C LEU A 245 -27.68 -16.36 -3.57
N VAL A 246 -28.93 -16.11 -3.98
CA VAL A 246 -30.10 -16.55 -3.22
C VAL A 246 -30.17 -18.07 -3.18
N SER A 247 -29.97 -18.74 -4.32
CA SER A 247 -29.91 -20.22 -4.38
C SER A 247 -28.75 -20.80 -3.56
N TYR A 248 -27.66 -20.04 -3.41
CA TYR A 248 -26.51 -20.41 -2.57
C TYR A 248 -26.82 -20.31 -1.07
N GLY A 249 -27.81 -19.51 -0.67
CA GLY A 249 -28.27 -19.40 0.73
C GLY A 249 -28.30 -17.99 1.31
N PHE A 250 -28.18 -16.95 0.49
CA PHE A 250 -28.37 -15.56 0.95
C PHE A 250 -29.82 -15.12 0.88
N GLU A 251 -30.24 -14.25 1.81
CA GLU A 251 -31.55 -13.61 1.73
C GLU A 251 -31.58 -12.58 0.58
N SER A 252 -32.72 -12.47 -0.11
CA SER A 252 -32.89 -11.53 -1.23
C SER A 252 -32.68 -10.08 -0.80
N GLU A 253 -33.11 -9.72 0.41
CA GLU A 253 -32.92 -8.40 0.99
C GLU A 253 -31.43 -8.09 1.18
N PHE A 254 -30.67 -9.05 1.70
CA PHE A 254 -29.22 -8.91 1.90
C PHE A 254 -28.49 -8.67 0.58
N ILE A 255 -28.79 -9.45 -0.45
CA ILE A 255 -28.21 -9.25 -1.80
C ILE A 255 -28.64 -7.91 -2.41
N GLY A 256 -29.86 -7.45 -2.13
CA GLY A 256 -30.33 -6.12 -2.52
C GLY A 256 -29.50 -4.97 -1.94
N ARG A 257 -28.85 -5.18 -0.79
CA ARG A 257 -27.98 -4.19 -0.13
C ARG A 257 -26.52 -4.22 -0.62
N VAL A 258 -26.12 -5.17 -1.45
CA VAL A 258 -24.79 -5.25 -2.10
C VAL A 258 -24.88 -5.29 -3.64
N PRO A 259 -25.26 -4.17 -4.29
CA PRO A 259 -25.50 -4.15 -5.73
C PRO A 259 -24.22 -4.25 -6.56
N VAL A 260 -23.06 -3.87 -6.02
CA VAL A 260 -21.79 -3.91 -6.76
C VAL A 260 -21.12 -5.26 -6.56
N ARG A 261 -20.79 -5.92 -7.67
CA ARG A 261 -20.02 -7.17 -7.66
C ARG A 261 -18.61 -6.91 -8.18
N CYS A 262 -17.62 -7.33 -7.42
CA CYS A 262 -16.22 -7.24 -7.77
C CYS A 262 -15.64 -8.66 -7.78
N ILE A 263 -15.14 -9.10 -8.93
CA ILE A 263 -14.63 -10.47 -9.10
C ILE A 263 -13.14 -10.39 -9.27
N LEU A 264 -12.42 -11.18 -8.48
CA LEU A 264 -10.98 -11.29 -8.51
C LEU A 264 -10.59 -12.61 -9.18
N ASP A 265 -9.61 -12.52 -10.07
CA ASP A 265 -9.09 -13.65 -10.83
C ASP A 265 -8.13 -14.49 -9.94
N PRO A 266 -8.02 -15.81 -10.16
CA PRO A 266 -7.02 -16.64 -9.48
C PRO A 266 -5.61 -16.20 -9.88
N LEU A 267 -4.64 -16.50 -9.01
CA LEU A 267 -3.22 -16.25 -9.27
C LEU A 267 -2.57 -17.50 -9.88
N GLU A 268 -1.82 -17.29 -10.95
CA GLU A 268 -0.94 -18.28 -11.58
C GLU A 268 0.48 -18.19 -11.01
N GLN A 269 1.34 -19.17 -11.33
CA GLN A 269 2.71 -19.20 -10.83
C GLN A 269 3.49 -17.95 -11.26
N GLU A 270 3.28 -17.50 -12.50
CA GLU A 270 3.88 -16.31 -13.07
C GLU A 270 3.45 -15.05 -12.28
N ASP A 271 2.19 -14.98 -11.82
CA ASP A 271 1.71 -13.87 -11.01
C ASP A 271 2.40 -13.86 -9.64
N LEU A 272 2.59 -15.03 -9.01
CA LEU A 272 3.28 -15.15 -7.73
C LEU A 272 4.76 -14.71 -7.84
N CYS A 273 5.41 -15.07 -8.95
CA CYS A 273 6.75 -14.61 -9.29
C CYS A 273 6.79 -13.08 -9.44
N GLN A 274 5.85 -12.50 -10.20
CA GLN A 274 5.75 -11.06 -10.35
C GLN A 274 5.51 -10.36 -9.02
N ILE A 275 4.62 -10.89 -8.16
CA ILE A 275 4.36 -10.35 -6.81
C ILE A 275 5.66 -10.25 -6.01
N LEU A 276 6.48 -11.30 -5.96
CA LEU A 276 7.75 -11.29 -5.24
C LEU A 276 8.78 -10.31 -5.82
N ARG A 277 8.75 -10.07 -7.14
CA ARG A 277 9.67 -9.15 -7.82
C ARG A 277 9.29 -7.67 -7.66
N MET A 278 8.09 -7.37 -7.18
CA MET A 278 7.66 -5.99 -6.97
C MET A 278 8.56 -5.29 -5.93
N PRO A 279 9.04 -4.05 -6.20
CA PRO A 279 9.87 -3.32 -5.24
C PRO A 279 9.19 -3.12 -3.88
N ASN A 280 7.89 -2.83 -3.88
CA ASN A 280 7.10 -2.62 -2.67
C ASN A 280 6.49 -3.93 -2.11
N ASN A 281 7.06 -5.09 -2.46
CA ASN A 281 6.56 -6.36 -1.91
C ASN A 281 6.80 -6.41 -0.39
N PRO A 282 5.74 -6.53 0.44
CA PRO A 282 5.90 -6.48 1.89
C PRO A 282 6.62 -7.69 2.47
N VAL A 283 6.56 -8.87 1.82
CA VAL A 283 7.24 -10.08 2.30
C VAL A 283 8.75 -9.93 2.16
N ILE A 284 9.20 -9.48 0.98
CA ILE A 284 10.62 -9.24 0.72
C ILE A 284 11.14 -8.07 1.55
N LEU A 285 10.41 -6.95 1.61
CA LEU A 285 10.82 -5.79 2.41
C LEU A 285 10.89 -6.12 3.92
N SER A 286 9.93 -6.88 4.45
CA SER A 286 9.96 -7.32 5.84
C SER A 286 11.21 -8.14 6.12
N LYS A 287 11.54 -9.12 5.25
CA LYS A 287 12.76 -9.92 5.44
C LYS A 287 14.04 -9.12 5.30
N ARG A 288 14.07 -8.14 4.40
CA ARG A 288 15.21 -7.21 4.32
C ARG A 288 15.39 -6.45 5.62
N LEU A 289 14.30 -6.00 6.24
CA LEU A 289 14.32 -5.29 7.52
C LEU A 289 14.74 -6.20 8.68
N ASP A 290 14.22 -7.43 8.73
CA ASP A 290 14.56 -8.43 9.76
C ASP A 290 16.08 -8.67 9.79
N PHE A 291 16.70 -8.92 8.65
CA PHE A 291 18.16 -9.11 8.56
C PHE A 291 18.94 -7.81 8.81
N LEU A 292 18.46 -6.67 8.33
CA LEU A 292 19.10 -5.37 8.56
C LEU A 292 19.14 -5.00 10.04
N SER A 293 18.17 -5.45 10.85
CA SER A 293 18.18 -5.26 12.31
C SER A 293 19.38 -5.92 13.01
N TYR A 294 20.05 -6.86 12.34
CA TYR A 294 21.28 -7.50 12.76
C TYR A 294 22.52 -7.04 11.96
N ASP A 295 22.43 -5.91 11.26
CA ASP A 295 23.47 -5.38 10.34
C ASP A 295 23.83 -6.35 9.19
N ILE A 296 22.84 -7.10 8.69
CA ILE A 296 23.00 -8.05 7.59
C ILE A 296 22.21 -7.57 6.36
N ASP A 297 22.92 -7.25 5.29
CA ASP A 297 22.29 -6.91 4.01
C ASP A 297 21.91 -8.17 3.23
N ILE A 298 20.61 -8.43 3.12
CA ILE A 298 20.07 -9.53 2.32
C ILE A 298 19.62 -9.07 0.93
N LEU A 299 19.96 -9.87 -0.09
CA LEU A 299 19.60 -9.65 -1.49
C LEU A 299 19.05 -10.93 -2.11
N PHE A 300 17.96 -10.80 -2.89
CA PHE A 300 17.33 -11.93 -3.58
C PHE A 300 17.58 -11.84 -5.09
N THR A 301 18.10 -12.93 -5.67
CA THR A 301 18.22 -13.08 -7.12
C THR A 301 16.88 -13.44 -7.77
N ASP A 302 16.71 -13.18 -9.06
CA ASP A 302 15.47 -13.51 -9.77
C ASP A 302 15.18 -15.01 -9.78
N GLN A 303 16.22 -15.84 -9.93
CA GLN A 303 16.10 -17.29 -9.86
C GLN A 303 15.61 -17.76 -8.49
N ALA A 304 16.06 -17.09 -7.42
CA ALA A 304 15.57 -17.38 -6.08
C ALA A 304 14.09 -17.06 -5.92
N LEU A 305 13.66 -15.87 -6.38
CA LEU A 305 12.25 -15.46 -6.35
C LEU A 305 11.37 -16.44 -7.15
N ASP A 306 11.86 -16.93 -8.29
CA ASP A 306 11.15 -17.93 -9.10
C ASP A 306 10.96 -19.25 -8.37
N ARG A 307 12.00 -19.72 -7.66
CA ARG A 307 11.93 -20.95 -6.87
C ARG A 307 10.99 -20.80 -5.67
N LEU A 308 10.98 -19.65 -5.01
CA LEU A 308 10.05 -19.35 -3.91
C LEU A 308 8.60 -19.33 -4.41
N ALA A 309 8.34 -18.67 -5.55
CA ALA A 309 7.02 -18.66 -6.17
C ALA A 309 6.56 -20.06 -6.60
N GLN A 310 7.46 -20.90 -7.15
CA GLN A 310 7.16 -22.29 -7.47
C GLN A 310 6.79 -23.11 -6.24
N LYS A 311 7.52 -22.96 -5.12
CA LYS A 311 7.21 -23.64 -3.86
C LYS A 311 5.82 -23.22 -3.35
N ALA A 312 5.55 -21.91 -3.28
CA ALA A 312 4.26 -21.37 -2.85
C ALA A 312 3.08 -21.82 -3.74
N TYR A 313 3.28 -21.88 -5.07
CA TYR A 313 2.24 -22.32 -5.99
C TYR A 313 1.80 -23.77 -5.73
N ARG A 314 2.75 -24.66 -5.39
CA ARG A 314 2.45 -26.07 -5.09
C ARG A 314 1.58 -26.27 -3.85
N GLU A 315 1.60 -25.33 -2.90
CA GLU A 315 0.78 -25.38 -1.69
C GLU A 315 -0.69 -25.05 -1.95
N ASN A 316 -1.04 -24.49 -3.12
CA ASN A 316 -2.41 -24.10 -3.49
C ASN A 316 -3.11 -23.14 -2.50
N THR A 317 -2.33 -22.30 -1.79
CA THR A 317 -2.84 -21.31 -0.84
C THR A 317 -2.85 -19.87 -1.39
N GLY A 318 -2.51 -19.71 -2.68
CA GLY A 318 -2.38 -18.40 -3.35
C GLY A 318 -1.16 -17.61 -2.83
N ALA A 319 -1.26 -16.27 -2.83
CA ALA A 319 -0.18 -15.41 -2.35
C ALA A 319 0.11 -15.55 -0.84
N ARG A 320 -0.76 -16.20 -0.05
CA ARG A 320 -0.47 -16.52 1.35
C ARG A 320 0.69 -17.51 1.48
N GLY A 321 0.84 -18.43 0.53
CA GLY A 321 1.95 -19.39 0.50
C GLY A 321 3.32 -18.74 0.27
N LEU A 322 3.37 -17.51 -0.28
CA LEU A 322 4.62 -16.78 -0.45
C LEU A 322 5.32 -16.50 0.88
N VAL A 323 4.55 -16.20 1.93
CA VAL A 323 5.10 -15.97 3.28
C VAL A 323 5.74 -17.25 3.77
N SER A 324 5.01 -18.37 3.78
CA SER A 324 5.54 -19.67 4.23
C SER A 324 6.79 -20.06 3.45
N ALA A 325 6.74 -19.96 2.12
CA ALA A 325 7.87 -20.34 1.27
C ALA A 325 9.15 -19.52 1.56
N VAL A 326 9.01 -18.23 1.90
CA VAL A 326 10.13 -17.36 2.25
C VAL A 326 10.62 -17.64 3.67
N GLU A 327 9.73 -17.76 4.65
CA GLU A 327 10.07 -18.11 6.04
C GLU A 327 10.85 -19.43 6.11
N ASP A 328 10.30 -20.48 5.49
CA ASP A 328 10.91 -21.82 5.50
C ASP A 328 12.30 -21.83 4.85
N ALA A 329 12.52 -20.97 3.85
CA ALA A 329 13.81 -20.86 3.18
C ALA A 329 14.87 -20.12 4.02
N LEU A 330 14.46 -19.21 4.91
CA LEU A 330 15.37 -18.28 5.60
C LEU A 330 15.56 -18.57 7.09
N ILE A 331 14.65 -19.33 7.74
CA ILE A 331 14.66 -19.55 9.19
C ILE A 331 16.01 -20.03 9.75
N GLN A 332 16.71 -20.94 9.06
CA GLN A 332 18.02 -21.44 9.49
C GLN A 332 19.13 -20.38 9.42
N PHE A 333 18.98 -19.41 8.52
CA PHE A 333 19.92 -18.29 8.36
C PHE A 333 19.63 -17.21 9.38
N GLU A 334 18.36 -16.94 9.66
CA GLU A 334 17.93 -16.03 10.74
C GLU A 334 18.43 -16.51 12.11
N GLU A 335 18.40 -17.82 12.36
CA GLU A 335 18.91 -18.41 13.60
C GLU A 335 20.44 -18.21 13.76
N LYS A 336 21.22 -18.39 12.69
CA LYS A 336 22.68 -18.57 12.80
C LYS A 336 23.51 -17.38 12.37
N LEU A 337 23.06 -16.61 11.38
CA LEU A 337 23.86 -15.51 10.82
C LEU A 337 24.10 -14.37 11.81
N PRO A 338 23.15 -13.95 12.67
CA PRO A 338 23.39 -12.90 13.67
C PRO A 338 24.60 -13.19 14.59
N SER A 339 24.93 -14.47 14.81
CA SER A 339 26.08 -14.89 15.64
C SER A 339 27.38 -15.15 14.85
N SER A 340 27.39 -14.93 13.54
CA SER A 340 28.47 -15.39 12.64
C SER A 340 29.41 -14.31 12.10
N GLY A 341 29.11 -13.03 12.36
CA GLY A 341 29.86 -11.89 11.82
C GLY A 341 29.70 -11.67 10.30
N VAL A 342 28.80 -12.42 9.64
CA VAL A 342 28.46 -12.25 8.23
C VAL A 342 27.56 -11.03 8.08
N LYS A 343 27.96 -10.08 7.22
CA LYS A 343 27.20 -8.84 6.95
C LYS A 343 26.38 -8.86 5.65
N GLN A 344 26.53 -9.88 4.82
CA GLN A 344 25.92 -9.95 3.49
C GLN A 344 25.38 -11.35 3.22
N LEU A 345 24.11 -11.44 2.85
CA LEU A 345 23.44 -12.67 2.47
C LEU A 345 22.88 -12.55 1.04
N LEU A 346 23.41 -13.36 0.13
CA LEU A 346 22.85 -13.51 -1.21
C LEU A 346 21.93 -14.74 -1.26
N VAL A 347 20.64 -14.52 -1.48
CA VAL A 347 19.63 -15.56 -1.67
C VAL A 347 19.57 -15.90 -3.16
N ASN A 348 20.20 -17.02 -3.51
CA ASN A 348 20.19 -17.59 -4.85
C ASN A 348 19.43 -18.93 -4.89
N GLU A 349 19.30 -19.49 -6.08
CA GLU A 349 18.64 -20.78 -6.28
C GLU A 349 19.29 -21.92 -5.46
N GLU A 350 20.62 -21.94 -5.35
CA GLU A 350 21.37 -22.94 -4.57
C GLU A 350 20.99 -22.89 -3.08
N LEU A 351 20.86 -21.70 -2.50
CA LEU A 351 20.46 -21.50 -1.12
C LEU A 351 19.08 -22.11 -0.84
N ILE A 352 18.12 -21.92 -1.75
CA ILE A 352 16.75 -22.41 -1.60
C ILE A 352 16.66 -23.93 -1.78
N ASN A 353 17.51 -24.51 -2.62
CA ASN A 353 17.54 -25.95 -2.89
C ASN A 353 18.39 -26.73 -1.88
N SER A 354 19.41 -26.11 -1.30
CA SER A 354 20.38 -26.74 -0.39
C SER A 354 20.81 -25.78 0.72
N PRO A 355 19.91 -25.48 1.68
CA PRO A 355 20.12 -24.46 2.70
C PRO A 355 21.29 -24.81 3.65
N GLU A 356 21.38 -26.06 4.10
CA GLU A 356 22.45 -26.49 5.02
C GLU A 356 23.86 -26.36 4.41
N GLN A 357 24.00 -26.73 3.14
CA GLN A 357 25.27 -26.64 2.42
C GLN A 357 25.66 -25.17 2.21
N SER A 358 24.69 -24.33 1.82
CA SER A 358 24.88 -22.91 1.60
C SER A 358 25.26 -22.19 2.90
N LEU A 359 24.63 -22.55 4.01
CA LEU A 359 24.96 -22.04 5.34
C LEU A 359 26.39 -22.43 5.76
N LYS A 360 26.78 -23.70 5.61
CA LYS A 360 28.16 -24.14 5.88
C LYS A 360 29.17 -23.38 5.02
N ALA A 361 28.84 -23.15 3.74
CA ALA A 361 29.66 -22.38 2.83
C ALA A 361 29.77 -20.91 3.28
N LEU A 362 28.68 -20.28 3.72
CA LEU A 362 28.62 -18.91 4.24
C LEU A 362 29.47 -18.71 5.50
N LEU A 363 29.43 -19.67 6.43
CA LEU A 363 30.23 -19.63 7.66
C LEU A 363 31.72 -19.94 7.43
N SER A 364 32.09 -20.46 6.25
CA SER A 364 33.49 -20.70 5.90
C SER A 364 34.19 -19.42 5.43
N GLU A 365 35.40 -19.17 5.93
CA GLU A 365 36.23 -18.02 5.50
C GLU A 365 36.84 -18.22 4.09
N LYS A 366 36.97 -19.47 3.62
CA LYS A 366 37.63 -19.82 2.34
C LYS A 366 36.98 -19.19 1.11
N GLN A 367 35.69 -18.84 1.17
CA GLN A 367 34.93 -18.34 0.01
C GLN A 367 34.51 -16.87 0.11
N LYS A 368 34.94 -16.16 1.16
CA LYS A 368 34.47 -14.79 1.48
C LYS A 368 34.62 -13.82 0.30
N LYS A 369 35.80 -13.77 -0.33
CA LYS A 369 36.05 -12.89 -1.50
C LYS A 369 35.16 -13.19 -2.70
N LYS A 370 34.93 -14.48 -3.01
CA LYS A 370 34.08 -14.90 -4.13
C LYS A 370 32.62 -14.48 -3.89
N ARG A 371 32.14 -14.67 -2.65
CA ARG A 371 30.77 -14.30 -2.25
C ARG A 371 30.56 -12.79 -2.31
N SER A 372 31.47 -11.99 -1.76
CA SER A 372 31.35 -10.53 -1.83
C SER A 372 31.33 -10.02 -3.27
N ARG A 373 32.11 -10.63 -4.17
CA ARG A 373 32.06 -10.29 -5.61
C ARG A 373 30.72 -10.64 -6.26
N GLN A 374 30.17 -11.82 -5.97
CA GLN A 374 28.85 -12.22 -6.48
C GLN A 374 27.74 -11.34 -5.93
N TYR A 375 27.80 -11.01 -4.64
CA TYR A 375 26.86 -10.09 -4.00
C TYR A 375 26.86 -8.73 -4.68
N GLU A 376 28.03 -8.13 -4.92
CA GLU A 376 28.12 -6.81 -5.57
C GLU A 376 27.61 -6.81 -7.02
N GLN A 377 27.85 -7.91 -7.75
CA GLN A 377 27.32 -8.09 -9.10
C GLN A 377 25.80 -8.13 -9.10
N GLU A 378 25.20 -8.96 -8.24
CA GLU A 378 23.74 -9.06 -8.13
C GLU A 378 23.12 -7.78 -7.58
N LYS A 379 23.82 -7.06 -6.69
CA LYS A 379 23.38 -5.76 -6.19
C LYS A 379 23.28 -4.74 -7.33
N THR A 380 24.26 -4.70 -8.22
CA THR A 380 24.23 -3.83 -9.41
C THR A 380 23.07 -4.18 -10.34
N VAL A 381 22.80 -5.48 -10.54
CA VAL A 381 21.63 -5.93 -11.33
C VAL A 381 20.33 -5.46 -10.67
N TYR A 382 20.22 -5.58 -9.36
CA TYR A 382 19.05 -5.14 -8.62
C TYR A 382 18.88 -3.62 -8.65
N GLU A 383 19.95 -2.85 -8.46
CA GLU A 383 19.96 -1.38 -8.60
C GLU A 383 19.43 -0.95 -9.97
N ASN A 384 19.92 -1.56 -11.05
CA ASN A 384 19.46 -1.29 -12.41
C ASN A 384 17.97 -1.62 -12.60
N ARG A 385 17.50 -2.73 -12.02
CA ARG A 385 16.08 -3.10 -12.07
C ARG A 385 15.21 -2.06 -11.37
N ILE A 386 15.60 -1.63 -10.16
CA ILE A 386 14.85 -0.61 -9.43
C ILE A 386 14.90 0.73 -10.18
N CYS A 387 16.04 1.12 -10.73
CA CYS A 387 16.17 2.32 -11.54
C CYS A 387 15.22 2.27 -12.75
N ASN A 388 15.20 1.17 -13.49
CA ASN A 388 14.29 0.97 -14.63
C ASN A 388 12.81 1.04 -14.21
N TYR A 389 12.45 0.46 -13.06
CA TYR A 389 11.09 0.57 -12.52
C TYR A 389 10.74 2.03 -12.21
N VAL A 390 11.62 2.77 -11.53
CA VAL A 390 11.41 4.20 -11.22
C VAL A 390 11.27 5.01 -12.51
N GLN A 391 12.11 4.76 -13.52
CA GLN A 391 12.05 5.41 -14.84
C GLN A 391 10.72 5.14 -15.56
N GLN A 392 10.24 3.89 -15.56
CA GLN A 392 8.94 3.56 -16.18
C GLN A 392 7.77 4.30 -15.52
N HIS A 393 7.90 4.66 -14.24
CA HIS A 393 6.86 5.33 -13.45
C HIS A 393 7.17 6.80 -13.11
N TRP A 394 8.26 7.37 -13.66
CA TRP A 394 8.79 8.66 -13.23
C TRP A 394 7.83 9.84 -13.41
N LYS A 395 7.02 9.88 -14.48
CA LYS A 395 6.02 10.95 -14.72
C LYS A 395 5.03 11.05 -13.56
N ARG A 396 4.55 9.90 -13.08
CA ARG A 396 3.66 9.85 -11.92
C ARG A 396 4.42 10.28 -10.67
N LEU A 397 5.57 9.64 -10.39
CA LEU A 397 6.34 9.92 -9.18
C LEU A 397 6.72 11.40 -9.10
N SER A 398 7.06 12.02 -10.22
CA SER A 398 7.35 13.44 -10.33
C SER A 398 6.15 14.32 -10.00
N LEU A 399 4.98 14.03 -10.57
CA LEU A 399 3.76 14.79 -10.29
C LEU A 399 3.34 14.63 -8.82
N GLN A 400 3.35 13.40 -8.32
CA GLN A 400 2.89 13.05 -6.98
C GLN A 400 3.76 13.70 -5.89
N HIS A 401 5.07 13.70 -6.08
CA HIS A 401 6.00 14.25 -5.10
C HIS A 401 6.39 15.70 -5.41
N GLY A 402 6.07 16.24 -6.59
CA GLY A 402 6.50 17.58 -7.00
C GLY A 402 8.02 17.68 -7.14
N LEU A 403 8.65 16.66 -7.72
CA LEU A 403 10.09 16.58 -8.01
C LEU A 403 10.28 16.10 -9.44
N THR A 404 10.89 16.92 -10.31
CA THR A 404 11.23 16.47 -11.67
C THR A 404 12.29 15.38 -11.59
N LEU A 405 11.97 14.16 -12.03
CA LEU A 405 12.89 13.03 -11.99
C LEU A 405 13.70 12.99 -13.30
N SER A 406 15.03 13.05 -13.17
CA SER A 406 16.01 12.77 -14.23
C SER A 406 16.52 11.33 -14.12
N GLU A 407 17.28 10.84 -15.10
CA GLU A 407 17.94 9.52 -15.01
C GLU A 407 18.87 9.41 -13.80
N ILE A 408 19.57 10.50 -13.48
CA ILE A 408 20.46 10.60 -12.31
C ILE A 408 19.63 10.49 -11.02
N ARG A 409 18.53 11.25 -10.90
CA ARG A 409 17.64 11.17 -9.73
C ARG A 409 16.98 9.80 -9.59
N CYS A 410 16.63 9.12 -10.69
CA CYS A 410 16.13 7.74 -10.63
C CYS A 410 17.17 6.79 -10.05
N THR A 411 18.45 6.98 -10.41
CA THR A 411 19.57 6.23 -9.85
C THR A 411 19.76 6.52 -8.37
N MET A 412 19.65 7.79 -7.94
CA MET A 412 19.68 8.16 -6.52
C MET A 412 18.54 7.51 -5.73
N VAL A 413 17.32 7.51 -6.26
CA VAL A 413 16.17 6.83 -5.65
C VAL A 413 16.44 5.34 -5.49
N ALA A 414 16.95 4.67 -6.53
CA ALA A 414 17.26 3.24 -6.49
C ALA A 414 18.32 2.90 -5.43
N LYS A 415 19.41 3.68 -5.38
CA LYS A 415 20.46 3.52 -4.37
C LYS A 415 19.93 3.73 -2.96
N TYR A 416 19.13 4.77 -2.75
CA TYR A 416 18.54 5.07 -1.43
C TYR A 416 17.57 3.96 -0.97
N PHE A 417 16.69 3.51 -1.85
CA PHE A 417 15.76 2.40 -1.60
C PHE A 417 16.49 1.12 -1.20
N ILE A 418 17.63 0.82 -1.86
CA ILE A 418 18.40 -0.38 -1.56
C ILE A 418 19.13 -0.26 -0.21
N SER A 419 19.65 0.91 0.14
CA SER A 419 20.41 1.10 1.39
C SER A 419 19.54 1.27 2.65
N HIS A 420 18.29 1.72 2.52
CA HIS A 420 17.47 2.08 3.70
C HIS A 420 16.23 1.18 3.92
N VAL A 421 16.00 0.16 3.06
CA VAL A 421 14.84 -0.74 3.12
C VAL A 421 13.53 0.03 3.35
N THR A 422 13.13 0.82 2.36
CA THR A 422 11.91 1.64 2.39
C THR A 422 10.97 1.29 1.24
N GLU A 423 9.79 1.91 1.16
CA GLU A 423 9.00 1.89 -0.07
C GLU A 423 9.58 2.88 -1.11
N ILE A 424 9.30 2.66 -2.40
CA ILE A 424 9.77 3.54 -3.49
C ILE A 424 9.28 4.98 -3.30
N ASP A 425 8.01 5.16 -2.93
CA ASP A 425 7.42 6.48 -2.69
C ASP A 425 8.16 7.24 -1.56
N ASP A 426 8.62 6.55 -0.52
CA ASP A 426 9.38 7.16 0.57
C ASP A 426 10.82 7.48 0.17
N ALA A 427 11.42 6.65 -0.69
CA ALA A 427 12.71 6.95 -1.29
C ALA A 427 12.63 8.22 -2.16
N VAL A 428 11.61 8.36 -3.02
CA VAL A 428 11.39 9.59 -3.81
C VAL A 428 11.17 10.79 -2.90
N ARG A 429 10.35 10.66 -1.85
CA ARG A 429 10.13 11.72 -0.86
C ARG A 429 11.45 12.14 -0.22
N ARG A 430 12.33 11.19 0.12
CA ARG A 430 13.64 11.52 0.66
C ARG A 430 14.51 12.26 -0.35
N ILE A 431 14.58 11.79 -1.59
CA ILE A 431 15.33 12.48 -2.65
C ILE A 431 14.83 13.91 -2.84
N LYS A 432 13.51 14.13 -2.75
CA LYS A 432 12.94 15.49 -2.73
C LYS A 432 13.48 16.31 -1.55
N THR A 433 13.55 15.76 -0.34
CA THR A 433 14.11 16.53 0.79
C THR A 433 15.56 16.98 0.55
N PHE A 434 16.36 16.21 -0.18
CA PHE A 434 17.71 16.64 -0.58
C PHE A 434 17.67 17.75 -1.63
N HIS A 435 16.80 17.64 -2.62
CA HIS A 435 16.57 18.72 -3.59
C HIS A 435 16.14 20.03 -2.90
N ASP A 436 15.17 19.96 -1.98
CA ASP A 436 14.66 21.12 -1.26
C ASP A 436 15.76 21.75 -0.38
N ARG A 437 16.63 20.95 0.23
CA ARG A 437 17.83 21.45 0.94
C ARG A 437 18.78 22.24 0.05
N VAL A 438 19.00 21.81 -1.20
CA VAL A 438 19.81 22.59 -2.16
C VAL A 438 19.15 23.95 -2.43
N LYS A 439 17.82 23.99 -2.59
CA LYS A 439 17.08 25.26 -2.76
C LYS A 439 17.14 26.15 -1.52
N GLU A 440 17.16 25.56 -0.32
CA GLU A 440 17.39 26.33 0.89
C GLU A 440 18.82 26.90 0.98
N ILE A 441 19.83 26.25 0.40
CA ILE A 441 21.20 26.80 0.30
C ILE A 441 21.21 28.04 -0.59
N GLU A 442 20.56 28.00 -1.76
CA GLU A 442 20.43 29.18 -2.65
C GLU A 442 19.83 30.38 -1.90
N LEU A 443 18.77 30.13 -1.13
CA LEU A 443 18.11 31.17 -0.33
C LEU A 443 18.96 31.67 0.84
N ALA A 444 19.73 30.78 1.49
CA ALA A 444 20.61 31.15 2.60
C ALA A 444 21.78 32.01 2.12
N MET A 445 22.46 31.60 1.04
CA MET A 445 23.55 32.36 0.42
C MET A 445 23.10 33.78 0.03
N ALA A 446 21.88 33.91 -0.52
CA ALA A 446 21.31 35.20 -0.87
C ALA A 446 21.07 36.12 0.33
N ARG A 447 20.65 35.56 1.48
CA ARG A 447 20.41 36.32 2.71
C ARG A 447 21.69 36.73 3.42
N GLU A 448 22.70 35.86 3.42
CA GLU A 448 23.92 36.05 4.20
C GLU A 448 24.95 36.92 3.46
N TYR A 449 25.14 36.68 2.15
CA TYR A 449 26.25 37.27 1.38
C TYR A 449 25.80 38.34 0.37
N ASN A 450 24.49 38.64 0.32
CA ASN A 450 23.91 39.72 -0.48
C ASN A 450 24.20 39.59 -1.99
N PHE A 451 24.34 38.37 -2.49
CA PHE A 451 24.31 38.02 -3.92
C PHE A 451 23.46 36.77 -4.14
N HIS A 452 22.78 36.68 -5.28
CA HIS A 452 21.90 35.56 -5.60
C HIS A 452 22.69 34.48 -6.33
N LEU A 453 22.80 33.32 -5.70
CA LEU A 453 23.37 32.12 -6.29
C LEU A 453 22.24 31.22 -6.80
N THR A 454 22.35 30.69 -8.00
CA THR A 454 21.41 29.70 -8.55
C THR A 454 22.19 28.53 -9.11
N PHE A 455 21.79 27.31 -8.76
CA PHE A 455 22.40 26.10 -9.30
C PHE A 455 21.67 25.66 -10.57
N GLU A 456 22.43 25.28 -11.59
CA GLU A 456 21.90 24.52 -12.71
C GLU A 456 21.46 23.12 -12.26
N GLU A 457 20.60 22.44 -13.02
CA GLU A 457 20.04 21.14 -12.62
C GLU A 457 21.13 20.07 -12.38
N ASP A 458 22.24 20.12 -13.13
CA ASP A 458 23.37 19.20 -12.96
C ASP A 458 24.19 19.48 -11.68
N ALA A 459 24.29 20.75 -11.27
CA ALA A 459 24.86 21.17 -9.99
C ALA A 459 23.95 20.76 -8.82
N VAL A 460 22.64 20.92 -8.96
CA VAL A 460 21.67 20.44 -7.98
C VAL A 460 21.82 18.94 -7.77
N ASP A 461 21.86 18.16 -8.86
CA ASP A 461 22.05 16.72 -8.81
C ASP A 461 23.40 16.35 -8.14
N PHE A 462 24.48 17.06 -8.46
CA PHE A 462 25.79 16.84 -7.83
C PHE A 462 25.79 17.10 -6.32
N LEU A 463 25.17 18.19 -5.86
CA LEU A 463 25.04 18.50 -4.43
C LEU A 463 24.15 17.50 -3.70
N MET A 464 23.06 17.05 -4.34
CA MET A 464 22.22 15.97 -3.82
C MET A 464 23.01 14.67 -3.63
N GLU A 465 23.90 14.34 -4.57
CA GLU A 465 24.82 13.21 -4.45
C GLU A 465 25.72 13.31 -3.20
N GLN A 466 26.21 14.51 -2.87
CA GLN A 466 27.01 14.73 -1.65
C GLN A 466 26.20 14.44 -0.38
N PHE A 467 24.95 14.90 -0.32
CA PHE A 467 24.07 14.60 0.81
C PHE A 467 23.84 13.10 1.02
N ILE A 468 23.75 12.33 -0.08
CA ILE A 468 23.44 10.89 -0.02
C ILE A 468 24.69 10.06 0.27
N ALA A 469 25.81 10.36 -0.39
CA ALA A 469 27.03 9.55 -0.30
C ALA A 469 27.87 9.86 0.94
N HIS A 470 27.88 11.11 1.38
CA HIS A 470 28.76 11.58 2.45
C HIS A 470 28.02 11.99 3.73
N ASN A 471 26.67 11.88 3.75
CA ASN A 471 25.83 12.40 4.84
C ASN A 471 26.11 13.87 5.18
N SER A 472 26.57 14.65 4.19
CA SER A 472 26.95 16.04 4.40
C SER A 472 25.80 16.85 4.98
N THR A 473 26.11 17.80 5.83
CA THR A 473 25.11 18.75 6.33
C THR A 473 24.95 19.92 5.37
N LYS A 474 23.85 20.65 5.50
CA LYS A 474 23.63 21.87 4.72
C LYS A 474 24.72 22.90 5.03
N GLU A 475 25.07 22.97 6.31
CA GLU A 475 26.08 23.86 6.88
C GLU A 475 27.46 23.58 6.30
N GLU A 476 27.88 22.30 6.22
CA GLU A 476 29.14 21.90 5.58
C GLU A 476 29.20 22.32 4.10
N ILE A 477 28.13 22.11 3.33
CA ILE A 477 28.11 22.52 1.92
C ILE A 477 28.16 24.04 1.80
N MET A 478 27.48 24.78 2.68
CA MET A 478 27.56 26.25 2.68
C MET A 478 28.96 26.75 3.02
N GLU A 479 29.64 26.14 3.98
CA GLU A 479 31.03 26.48 4.34
C GLU A 479 31.97 26.28 3.15
N VAL A 480 31.87 25.13 2.46
CA VAL A 480 32.66 24.86 1.24
C VAL A 480 32.35 25.87 0.13
N LEU A 481 31.09 26.22 -0.08
CA LEU A 481 30.70 27.20 -1.09
C LEU A 481 31.19 28.62 -0.73
N HIS A 482 31.14 28.98 0.54
CA HIS A 482 31.68 30.24 1.03
C HIS A 482 33.19 30.31 0.75
N ASP A 483 33.94 29.31 1.22
CA ASP A 483 35.39 29.29 1.10
C ASP A 483 35.87 29.31 -0.35
N HIS A 484 35.14 28.63 -1.24
CA HIS A 484 35.52 28.57 -2.65
C HIS A 484 35.10 29.81 -3.44
N TYR A 485 33.94 30.42 -3.17
CA TYR A 485 33.35 31.42 -4.07
C TYR A 485 33.17 32.82 -3.48
N TYR A 486 33.16 32.99 -2.16
CA TYR A 486 32.75 34.26 -1.55
C TYR A 486 33.60 35.44 -2.03
N ASP A 487 34.93 35.34 -1.92
CA ASP A 487 35.84 36.43 -2.28
C ASP A 487 35.77 36.75 -3.79
N GLY A 488 35.77 35.71 -4.63
CA GLY A 488 35.74 35.87 -6.08
C GLY A 488 34.43 36.46 -6.60
N LEU A 489 33.29 35.97 -6.13
CA LEU A 489 31.97 36.50 -6.51
C LEU A 489 31.72 37.89 -5.94
N ASN A 490 32.20 38.17 -4.72
CA ASN A 490 32.09 39.50 -4.13
C ASN A 490 32.92 40.54 -4.92
N LEU A 491 34.13 40.17 -5.37
CA LEU A 491 34.94 41.03 -6.22
C LEU A 491 34.23 41.37 -7.54
N VAL A 492 33.65 40.37 -8.22
CA VAL A 492 32.88 40.59 -9.46
C VAL A 492 31.69 41.51 -9.19
N ARG A 493 30.96 41.30 -8.09
CA ARG A 493 29.84 42.14 -7.68
C ARG A 493 30.25 43.60 -7.47
N GLU A 494 31.31 43.86 -6.72
CA GLU A 494 31.78 45.22 -6.44
C GLU A 494 32.25 45.95 -7.71
N LYS A 495 32.83 45.23 -8.67
CA LYS A 495 33.36 45.83 -9.90
C LYS A 495 32.32 46.04 -11.00
N THR A 496 31.35 45.14 -11.12
CA THR A 496 30.39 45.14 -12.24
C THR A 496 28.96 45.52 -11.83
N GLY A 497 28.65 45.46 -10.53
CA GLY A 497 27.29 45.55 -10.02
C GLY A 497 26.45 44.29 -10.25
N ASN A 498 26.99 43.24 -10.87
CA ASN A 498 26.29 41.98 -11.06
C ASN A 498 26.14 41.25 -9.73
N ASN A 499 24.91 40.93 -9.35
CA ASN A 499 24.58 40.26 -8.10
C ASN A 499 23.90 38.89 -8.31
N ARG A 500 23.96 38.33 -9.53
CA ARG A 500 23.38 37.03 -9.87
C ARG A 500 24.43 36.14 -10.49
N PHE A 501 24.63 34.97 -9.90
CA PHE A 501 25.61 33.99 -10.34
C PHE A 501 24.96 32.62 -10.50
N ILE A 502 25.33 31.93 -11.57
CA ILE A 502 24.81 30.60 -11.90
C ILE A 502 25.97 29.61 -11.79
N LEU A 503 25.81 28.55 -11.02
CA LEU A 503 26.83 27.50 -10.89
C LEU A 503 26.36 26.21 -11.55
N SER A 504 27.16 25.71 -12.48
CA SER A 504 27.01 24.38 -13.08
C SER A 504 27.78 23.32 -12.28
N ARG A 505 27.60 22.04 -12.61
CA ARG A 505 28.38 20.97 -11.98
C ARG A 505 29.89 21.19 -12.16
N GLN A 506 30.30 21.62 -13.35
CA GLN A 506 31.71 21.87 -13.63
C GLN A 506 32.27 22.98 -12.75
N ALA A 507 31.48 24.03 -12.50
CA ALA A 507 31.88 25.09 -11.59
C ALA A 507 32.17 24.53 -10.19
N LEU A 508 31.30 23.64 -9.66
CA LEU A 508 31.46 23.03 -8.33
C LEU A 508 32.65 22.07 -8.21
N VAL A 509 33.01 21.39 -9.32
CA VAL A 509 34.14 20.46 -9.34
C VAL A 509 35.47 21.19 -9.52
N ASP A 510 35.50 22.27 -10.30
CA ASP A 510 36.70 23.07 -10.59
C ASP A 510 36.38 24.57 -10.41
N HIS A 511 36.29 24.98 -9.14
CA HIS A 511 35.91 26.34 -8.76
C HIS A 511 36.93 27.38 -9.20
N ASP A 512 38.22 27.06 -9.14
CA ASP A 512 39.31 27.97 -9.47
C ASP A 512 39.28 28.37 -10.94
N THR A 513 39.13 27.39 -11.85
CA THR A 513 39.05 27.68 -13.28
C THR A 513 37.81 28.50 -13.61
N TYR A 514 36.65 28.12 -13.03
CA TYR A 514 35.40 28.85 -13.23
C TYR A 514 35.48 30.32 -12.77
N LEU A 515 36.00 30.57 -11.57
CA LEU A 515 36.14 31.93 -11.03
C LEU A 515 37.11 32.77 -11.84
N ASN A 516 38.24 32.21 -12.26
CA ASN A 516 39.20 32.91 -13.11
C ASN A 516 38.59 33.31 -14.46
N ASP A 517 37.83 32.42 -15.10
CA ASP A 517 37.15 32.71 -16.35
C ASP A 517 36.03 33.73 -16.18
N LEU A 518 35.26 33.66 -15.09
CA LEU A 518 34.23 34.64 -14.76
C LEU A 518 34.82 36.03 -14.54
N ILE A 519 35.89 36.14 -13.74
CA ILE A 519 36.59 37.40 -13.47
C ILE A 519 37.15 37.98 -14.76
N ARG A 520 37.78 37.16 -15.62
CA ARG A 520 38.30 37.61 -16.92
C ARG A 520 37.19 38.11 -17.84
N LYS A 521 36.02 37.49 -17.84
CA LYS A 521 34.92 37.86 -18.73
C LYS A 521 34.19 39.13 -18.28
N GLU A 522 34.10 39.37 -16.99
CA GLU A 522 33.27 40.43 -16.39
C GLU A 522 34.09 41.68 -16.00
N ILE A 523 35.38 41.54 -15.69
CA ILE A 523 36.22 42.64 -15.17
C ILE A 523 37.30 43.11 -16.18
N GLN A 524 37.71 42.27 -17.14
CA GLN A 524 38.59 42.68 -18.25
C GLN A 524 37.75 43.02 -19.48
#